data_AF-A0A2N8TD57-F1
#
_entry.id   AF-A0A2N8TD57-F1
#
_cell.length_a   1.000
_cell.length_b   1.000
_cell.length_c   1.000
_cell.angle_alpha   90.00
_cell.angle_beta   90.00
_cell.angle_gamma   90.00
#
_symmetry.space_group_name_H-M   'P 1'
#
loop_
_entity.id
_entity.type
_entity.pdbx_description
1 polymer ?
#
loop_
_entity_poly.entity_id
_entity_poly.type
_entity_poly.pdbx_seq_one_letter_code
_entity_poly.pdbx_strand_id
1 'polypeptide(L)' 'MLWGAWVGFFVIYETVALFTKRDDDTLSENTRRAFRTRTSKTGRALFTVAVAGGAAWFLLHILTETM' A
#
# COMPACT_ATOMS: atom_id res chain seq x y z
N MET A 1 -13.96 1.32 16.90
CA MET A 1 -12.58 1.05 16.45
C MET A 1 -12.54 0.90 14.93
N LEU A 2 -12.70 2.00 14.19
CA LEU A 2 -12.73 1.97 12.71
C LEU A 2 -11.39 1.53 12.12
N TRP A 3 -10.29 2.08 12.65
CA TRP A 3 -8.92 1.77 12.20
C TRP A 3 -8.54 0.29 12.39
N GLY A 4 -8.92 -0.31 13.53
CA GLY A 4 -8.67 -1.73 13.77
C GLY A 4 -9.45 -2.64 12.82
N ALA A 5 -10.72 -2.32 12.55
CA ALA A 5 -11.53 -3.04 11.56
C ALA A 5 -10.96 -2.88 10.14
N TRP A 6 -10.47 -1.69 9.80
CA TRP A 6 -9.83 -1.41 8.52
C TRP A 6 -8.58 -2.25 8.32
N VAL A 7 -7.65 -2.24 9.29
CA VAL A 7 -6.44 -3.07 9.26
C VAL A 7 -6.79 -4.56 9.18
N GLY A 8 -7.75 -5.01 10.00
CA GLY A 8 -8.22 -6.40 9.98
C GLY A 8 -8.76 -6.84 8.62
N PHE A 9 -9.56 -6.00 7.96
CA PHE A 9 -10.07 -6.28 6.61
C PHE A 9 -8.94 -6.49 5.59
N PHE A 10 -7.94 -5.60 5.56
CA PHE A 10 -6.82 -5.76 4.62
C PHE A 10 -5.95 -6.98 4.91
N VAL A 11 -5.72 -7.30 6.19
CA VAL A 11 -4.98 -8.50 6.58
C VAL A 11 -5.71 -9.75 6.10
N ILE A 12 -7.03 -9.84 6.33
CA ILE A 12 -7.83 -10.98 5.88
C ILE A 12 -7.83 -11.07 4.36
N TYR A 13 -8.09 -9.96 3.67
CA TYR A 13 -8.12 -9.91 2.21
C TYR A 13 -6.80 -10.39 1.59
N GLU A 14 -5.67 -9.82 2.01
CA GLU A 14 -4.35 -10.19 1.49
C GLU A 14 -4.01 -11.65 1.84
N THR A 15 -4.36 -12.11 3.04
CA THR A 15 -4.15 -13.50 3.47
C THR A 15 -4.92 -14.48 2.58
N VAL A 16 -6.20 -14.21 2.29
CA VAL A 16 -7.03 -15.04 1.40
C VAL A 16 -6.46 -15.05 -0.03
N ALA A 17 -6.04 -13.88 -0.54
CA ALA A 17 -5.42 -13.79 -1.86
C ALA A 17 -4.12 -14.61 -1.94
N LEU A 18 -3.26 -14.53 -0.91
CA LEU A 18 -2.02 -15.33 -0.82
C LEU A 18 -2.31 -16.84 -0.79
N PHE A 19 -3.34 -17.29 -0.08
CA PHE A 19 -3.74 -18.70 -0.06
C PHE A 19 -4.27 -19.20 -1.41
N THR A 20 -4.92 -18.31 -2.17
CA THR A 20 -5.49 -18.65 -3.48
C THR A 20 -4.40 -18.76 -4.56
N LYS A 21 -3.20 -18.20 -4.34
CA LYS A 21 -2.02 -18.26 -5.23
C LYS A 21 -2.31 -17.84 -6.69
N ARG A 22 -3.28 -16.96 -6.89
CA ARG A 22 -3.57 -16.38 -8.20
C ARG A 22 -2.68 -15.16 -8.39
N ASP A 23 -2.06 -15.08 -9.56
CA ASP A 23 -1.29 -13.90 -9.94
C ASP A 23 -2.23 -12.68 -10.05
N ASP A 24 -1.73 -11.52 -9.60
CA ASP A 24 -2.44 -10.24 -9.59
C ASP A 24 -3.72 -10.22 -8.72
N ASP A 25 -3.83 -11.12 -7.75
CA ASP A 25 -5.00 -11.22 -6.87
C ASP A 25 -4.78 -10.51 -5.53
N THR A 26 -3.53 -10.17 -5.20
CA THR A 26 -3.23 -9.40 -4.00
C THR A 26 -3.48 -7.91 -4.20
N LEU A 27 -3.86 -7.22 -3.12
CA LEU A 27 -4.11 -5.78 -3.18
C LEU A 27 -2.81 -5.03 -3.48
N SER A 28 -1.69 -5.53 -2.97
CA SER A 28 -0.37 -4.97 -3.23
C SER A 28 0.04 -5.11 -4.71
N GLU A 29 -0.28 -6.22 -5.37
CA GLU A 29 -0.07 -6.40 -6.81
C GLU A 29 -0.98 -5.53 -7.65
N ASN A 30 -2.27 -5.48 -7.33
CA ASN A 30 -3.22 -4.63 -8.05
C ASN A 30 -2.86 -3.14 -7.93
N THR A 31 -2.43 -2.71 -6.75
CA THR A 31 -1.92 -1.35 -6.55
C THR A 31 -0.66 -1.11 -7.42
N ARG A 32 0.31 -2.02 -7.41
CA ARG A 32 1.51 -1.93 -8.26
C ARG A 32 1.18 -1.98 -9.76
N ARG A 33 0.13 -2.68 -10.15
CA ARG A 33 -0.38 -2.79 -11.53
C ARG A 33 -1.05 -1.49 -11.97
N ALA A 34 -1.83 -0.84 -11.12
CA ALA A 34 -2.43 0.46 -11.39
C ALA A 34 -1.36 1.51 -11.75
N PHE A 35 -0.23 1.48 -11.06
CA PHE A 35 0.93 2.33 -11.38
C PHE A 35 1.84 1.76 -12.47
N ARG A 36 1.53 0.61 -13.07
CA ARG A 36 2.33 -0.06 -14.12
C ARG A 36 3.81 -0.21 -13.74
N THR A 37 4.08 -0.49 -12.46
CA THR A 37 5.44 -0.49 -11.89
C THR A 37 6.40 -1.49 -12.55
N ARG A 38 5.88 -2.59 -13.13
CA ARG A 38 6.66 -3.62 -13.84
C ARG A 38 7.08 -3.20 -15.26
N THR A 39 6.32 -2.33 -15.91
CA THR A 39 6.50 -1.99 -17.34
C THR A 39 6.85 -0.53 -17.60
N SER A 40 6.63 0.37 -16.63
CA SER A 40 6.85 1.81 -16.77
C SER A 40 7.85 2.34 -15.74
N LYS A 41 8.95 2.93 -16.22
CA LYS A 41 9.92 3.63 -15.37
C LYS A 41 9.28 4.82 -14.64
N THR A 42 8.45 5.58 -15.34
CA THR A 42 7.69 6.70 -14.77
C THR A 42 6.69 6.22 -13.73
N GLY A 43 5.96 5.15 -14.03
CA GLY A 43 4.99 4.55 -13.11
C GLY A 43 5.63 4.07 -11.81
N ARG A 44 6.81 3.44 -11.93
CA ARG A 44 7.62 3.06 -10.76
C ARG A 44 8.09 4.27 -9.95
N ALA A 45 8.56 5.33 -10.61
CA ALA A 45 8.97 6.55 -9.92
C ALA A 45 7.80 7.19 -9.15
N LEU A 46 6.64 7.32 -9.79
CA LEU A 46 5.42 7.87 -9.17
C LEU A 46 4.99 7.04 -7.95
N PHE A 47 4.95 5.71 -8.10
CA PHE A 47 4.60 4.81 -6.99
C PHE A 47 5.55 4.99 -5.81
N THR A 48 6.86 5.01 -6.06
CA THR A 48 7.88 5.18 -5.01
C THR A 48 7.73 6.52 -4.31
N VAL A 49 7.59 7.63 -5.05
CA VAL A 49 7.45 8.97 -4.46
C VAL A 49 6.16 9.07 -3.64
N ALA A 50 5.05 8.52 -4.12
CA ALA A 50 3.78 8.53 -3.40
C ALA A 50 3.88 7.78 -2.06
N VAL A 51 4.43 6.55 -2.07
CA VAL A 51 4.57 5.73 -0.86
C VAL A 51 5.58 6.35 0.10
N ALA A 52 6.77 6.72 -0.37
CA ALA A 52 7.81 7.28 0.48
C ALA A 52 7.41 8.65 1.03
N GLY A 53 6.82 9.51 0.20
CA GLY A 53 6.32 10.82 0.61
C GLY A 53 5.20 10.71 1.62
N GLY A 54 4.23 9.83 1.41
CA GLY A 54 3.15 9.58 2.38
C GLY A 54 3.68 9.05 3.71
N ALA A 55 4.63 8.10 3.68
CA ALA A 55 5.24 7.56 4.90
C ALA A 55 6.06 8.62 5.66
N ALA A 56 6.89 9.40 4.94
CA ALA A 56 7.67 10.47 5.53
C ALA A 56 6.77 11.57 6.12
N TRP A 57 5.75 12.00 5.39
CA TRP A 57 4.76 12.95 5.87
C TRP A 57 4.04 12.43 7.11
N PHE A 58 3.54 11.19 7.09
CA PHE A 58 2.80 10.63 8.22
C PHE A 58 3.67 10.52 9.48
N LEU A 59 4.93 10.09 9.32
CA LEU A 59 5.90 10.04 10.41
C LEU A 59 6.18 11.43 10.98
N LEU A 60 6.44 12.42 10.13
CA LEU A 60 6.64 13.81 10.55
C LEU A 60 5.40 14.35 11.25
N HIS A 61 4.22 14.16 10.68
CA HIS A 61 2.95 14.61 11.22
C HIS A 61 2.70 14.06 12.63
N ILE A 62 2.90 12.75 12.85
CA ILE A 62 2.82 12.18 14.20
C ILE A 62 3.86 12.83 15.12
N LEU A 63 5.12 12.94 14.70
CA LEU A 63 6.19 13.50 15.54
C LEU A 63 5.97 14.98 15.88
N THR A 64 5.36 15.77 14.98
CA THR A 64 5.19 17.21 15.16
C THR A 64 3.86 17.59 15.80
N GLU A 65 2.78 16.82 15.59
CA GLU A 65 1.48 17.08 16.23
C GLU A 65 1.37 16.48 17.63
N THR A 66 2.30 15.61 18.03
CA THR A 66 2.36 15.05 19.39
C THR A 66 3.30 15.80 20.34
N MET A 67 3.87 16.94 19.92
CA MET A 67 4.54 17.92 20.80
C MET A 67 3.65 19.14 21.02
#